data_AF-R7TB48-F1
#
_entry.id   AF-R7TB48-F1
#
_cell.length_a   1.000
_cell.length_b   1.000
_cell.length_c   1.000
_cell.angle_alpha   90.00
_cell.angle_beta   90.00
_cell.angle_gamma   90.00
#
_symmetry.space_group_name_H-M   'P 1'
#
loop_
_entity.id
_entity.type
_entity.pdbx_description
1 polymer ?
#
loop_
_entity_poly.entity_id
_entity_poly.type
_entity_poly.pdbx_seq_one_letter_code
_entity_poly.pdbx_strand_id
1 'polypeptide(L)'
;ALDLFPEDVDCLVARASCHFQNGHFDSCIQDADAALMLTPKIPKAEFLKAESFYHKGEFEQSLICYHRANTIRPGAPQYIRGIKKAEGAIENSIGVSDSNICFRGFQRRSRTDSYLCKDAQNGTHGPVAPRKPGTRDSPRKHYSQKHPPKTVRNLLGELYGDWKYLEGILNDEEQRKARRGQSEHIKALAEKGLVYLEDRTTFWVQQRAPTSAVKSGVGRSEASVSEILTTIHQIQQAQGEGQFLETLRPAEKTLNRLKKAGESEIPDRLKLMGTIHSLIGSAHCETGNLTSASKHHQYDLQIADQCNDLEAKSRALDNLARVHIRCEKYSSAVRCFKRKIPLIQQDLEAAWLYHEMGRCHLELEHYPKAYSCAQKSMQAAKHTEDVGWQLNAQVLLAQANVELGEYGEAVVAFEDALCLAEDERDEDASFAIRRALIHVREK
;
A
#
# COMPACT_ATOMS: atom_id res chain seq x y z
N ALA A 1 -37.93 -22.32 -9.06
CA ALA A 1 -37.50 -22.54 -7.66
C ALA A 1 -37.90 -21.35 -6.79
N LEU A 2 -37.37 -20.15 -7.06
CA LEU A 2 -37.75 -18.93 -6.34
C LEU A 2 -39.20 -18.48 -6.59
N ASP A 3 -39.83 -18.88 -7.70
CA ASP A 3 -41.28 -18.68 -7.92
C ASP A 3 -42.18 -19.56 -7.02
N LEU A 4 -41.62 -20.66 -6.49
CA LEU A 4 -42.32 -21.57 -5.58
C LEU A 4 -41.97 -21.28 -4.11
N PHE A 5 -40.72 -20.87 -3.85
CA PHE A 5 -40.20 -20.50 -2.53
C PHE A 5 -39.34 -19.23 -2.63
N PRO A 6 -39.94 -18.03 -2.55
CA PRO A 6 -39.23 -16.77 -2.77
C PRO A 6 -38.26 -16.39 -1.64
N GLU A 7 -38.40 -17.00 -0.46
CA GLU A 7 -37.55 -16.75 0.72
C GLU A 7 -36.52 -17.87 0.95
N ASP A 8 -36.33 -18.78 -0.01
CA ASP A 8 -35.30 -19.81 0.13
C ASP A 8 -33.90 -19.22 -0.10
N VAL A 9 -33.17 -19.12 1.00
CA VAL A 9 -31.83 -18.57 1.11
C VAL A 9 -30.83 -19.30 0.20
N ASP A 10 -30.89 -20.64 0.13
CA ASP A 10 -29.94 -21.41 -0.66
C ASP A 10 -30.18 -21.19 -2.16
N CYS A 11 -31.45 -21.05 -2.57
CA CYS A 11 -31.83 -20.67 -3.92
C CYS A 11 -31.36 -19.25 -4.29
N LEU A 12 -31.48 -18.29 -3.36
CA LEU A 12 -30.98 -16.91 -3.57
C LEU A 12 -29.47 -16.87 -3.72
N VAL A 13 -28.73 -17.58 -2.85
CA VAL A 13 -27.26 -17.65 -2.94
C VAL A 13 -26.80 -18.38 -4.21
N ALA A 14 -27.51 -19.43 -4.64
CA ALA A 14 -27.24 -20.10 -5.90
C ALA A 14 -27.49 -19.19 -7.11
N ARG A 15 -28.60 -18.43 -7.10
CA ARG A 15 -28.91 -17.46 -8.17
C ARG A 15 -27.88 -16.31 -8.21
N ALA A 16 -27.48 -15.78 -7.06
CA ALA A 16 -26.41 -14.79 -6.96
C ALA A 16 -25.11 -15.32 -7.57
N SER A 17 -24.75 -16.58 -7.28
CA SER A 17 -23.57 -17.22 -7.88
C SER A 17 -23.66 -17.33 -9.42
N CYS A 18 -24.84 -17.62 -9.96
CA CYS A 18 -25.05 -17.64 -11.41
C CYS A 18 -24.97 -16.23 -12.03
N HIS A 19 -25.55 -15.21 -11.38
CA HIS A 19 -25.44 -13.82 -11.82
C HIS A 19 -23.99 -13.34 -11.83
N PHE A 20 -23.21 -13.70 -10.80
CA PHE A 20 -21.79 -13.42 -10.74
C PHE A 20 -21.01 -14.05 -11.90
N GLN A 21 -21.23 -15.34 -12.17
CA GLN A 21 -20.58 -16.04 -13.29
C GLN A 21 -20.97 -15.45 -14.66
N ASN A 22 -22.18 -14.91 -14.77
CA ASN A 22 -22.68 -14.23 -15.97
C ASN A 22 -22.25 -12.76 -16.08
N GLY A 23 -21.49 -12.21 -15.11
CA GLY A 23 -21.03 -10.82 -15.09
C GLY A 23 -22.10 -9.79 -14.68
N HIS A 24 -23.27 -10.23 -14.22
CA HIS A 24 -24.35 -9.35 -13.75
C HIS A 24 -24.17 -9.01 -12.26
N PHE A 25 -23.21 -8.13 -11.94
CA PHE A 25 -22.81 -7.83 -10.56
C PHE A 25 -23.89 -7.15 -9.72
N ASP A 26 -24.68 -6.23 -10.30
CA ASP A 26 -25.74 -5.54 -9.57
C ASP A 26 -26.86 -6.48 -9.12
N SER A 27 -27.28 -7.41 -10.00
CA SER A 27 -28.26 -8.45 -9.65
C SER A 27 -27.69 -9.44 -8.62
N CYS A 28 -26.40 -9.76 -8.70
CA CYS A 28 -25.74 -10.59 -7.69
C CYS A 28 -25.75 -9.93 -6.31
N ILE A 29 -25.49 -8.62 -6.22
CA ILE A 29 -25.54 -7.87 -4.96
C ILE A 29 -26.96 -7.85 -4.39
N GLN A 30 -27.97 -7.62 -5.22
CA GLN A 30 -29.38 -7.62 -4.80
C GLN A 30 -29.81 -8.97 -4.22
N ASP A 31 -29.45 -10.07 -4.88
CA ASP A 31 -29.77 -11.42 -4.41
C ASP A 31 -28.98 -11.80 -3.14
N ALA A 32 -27.71 -11.40 -3.06
CA ALA A 32 -26.90 -11.58 -1.87
C ALA A 32 -27.45 -10.78 -0.68
N ASP A 33 -27.93 -9.56 -0.91
CA ASP A 33 -28.58 -8.74 0.12
C ASP A 33 -29.92 -9.30 0.56
N ALA A 34 -30.73 -9.82 -0.37
CA ALA A 34 -31.97 -10.52 -0.03
C ALA A 34 -31.69 -11.74 0.87
N ALA A 35 -30.65 -12.52 0.58
CA ALA A 35 -30.24 -13.66 1.40
C ALA A 35 -29.73 -13.24 2.79
N LEU A 36 -28.98 -12.13 2.88
CA LEU A 36 -28.46 -11.59 4.14
C LEU A 36 -29.56 -10.95 5.02
N MET A 37 -30.59 -10.39 4.40
CA MET A 37 -31.78 -9.87 5.10
C MET A 37 -32.56 -10.98 5.80
N LEU A 38 -32.67 -12.16 5.18
CA LEU A 38 -33.32 -13.33 5.76
C LEU A 38 -32.43 -13.99 6.84
N THR A 39 -31.13 -14.06 6.56
CA THR A 39 -30.15 -14.78 7.39
C THR A 39 -28.83 -14.01 7.46
N PRO A 40 -28.58 -13.22 8.53
CA PRO A 40 -27.45 -12.29 8.59
C PRO A 40 -26.03 -12.87 8.66
N LYS A 41 -25.87 -14.20 8.77
CA LYS A 41 -24.57 -14.86 9.02
C LYS A 41 -24.22 -15.88 7.94
N ILE A 42 -24.34 -15.49 6.67
CA ILE A 42 -24.01 -16.38 5.54
C ILE A 42 -22.69 -15.95 4.91
N PRO A 43 -21.61 -16.73 5.10
CA PRO A 43 -20.29 -16.35 4.61
C PRO A 43 -20.22 -16.37 3.07
N LYS A 44 -21.00 -17.24 2.41
CA LYS A 44 -21.03 -17.35 0.95
C LYS A 44 -21.72 -16.14 0.28
N ALA A 45 -22.75 -15.57 0.90
CA ALA A 45 -23.45 -14.39 0.41
C ALA A 45 -22.58 -13.13 0.54
N GLU A 46 -21.95 -12.93 1.70
CA GLU A 46 -20.99 -11.84 1.92
C GLU A 46 -19.79 -11.94 0.95
N PHE A 47 -19.32 -13.15 0.65
CA PHE A 47 -18.25 -13.37 -0.32
C PHE A 47 -18.64 -13.01 -1.76
N LEU A 48 -19.81 -13.47 -2.23
CA LEU A 48 -20.30 -13.13 -3.57
C LEU A 48 -20.54 -11.63 -3.73
N LYS A 49 -21.02 -10.98 -2.66
CA LYS A 49 -21.17 -9.53 -2.59
C LYS A 49 -19.82 -8.82 -2.65
N ALA A 50 -18.82 -9.31 -1.92
CA ALA A 50 -17.45 -8.78 -1.93
C ALA A 50 -16.80 -8.84 -3.33
N GLU A 51 -16.86 -10.00 -4.00
CA GLU A 51 -16.32 -10.16 -5.35
C GLU A 51 -17.10 -9.30 -6.36
N SER A 52 -18.42 -9.20 -6.23
CA SER A 52 -19.24 -8.34 -7.12
C SER A 52 -18.85 -6.87 -7.00
N PHE A 53 -18.65 -6.34 -5.79
CA PHE A 53 -18.15 -4.98 -5.60
C PHE A 53 -16.72 -4.79 -6.11
N TYR A 54 -15.87 -5.81 -5.96
CA TYR A 54 -14.52 -5.75 -6.51
C TYR A 54 -14.54 -5.56 -8.02
N HIS A 55 -15.34 -6.36 -8.73
CA HIS A 55 -15.46 -6.28 -10.18
C HIS A 55 -16.15 -4.98 -10.66
N LYS A 56 -16.95 -4.34 -9.81
CA LYS A 56 -17.50 -3.00 -10.07
C LYS A 56 -16.49 -1.86 -9.82
N GLY A 57 -15.32 -2.14 -9.23
CA GLY A 57 -14.34 -1.13 -8.84
C GLY A 57 -14.66 -0.40 -7.52
N GLU A 58 -15.67 -0.86 -6.78
CA GLU A 58 -16.06 -0.32 -5.48
C GLU A 58 -15.23 -1.01 -4.36
N PHE A 59 -13.90 -0.81 -4.40
CA PHE A 59 -12.94 -1.60 -3.62
C PHE A 59 -13.13 -1.50 -2.10
N GLU A 60 -13.55 -0.34 -1.58
CA GLU A 60 -13.81 -0.16 -0.16
C GLU A 60 -15.01 -0.99 0.32
N GLN A 61 -16.09 -1.02 -0.47
CA GLN A 61 -17.27 -1.84 -0.16
C GLN A 61 -16.93 -3.32 -0.26
N SER A 62 -16.09 -3.69 -1.24
CA SER A 62 -15.55 -5.04 -1.38
C SER A 62 -14.75 -5.45 -0.14
N LEU A 63 -13.84 -4.59 0.32
CA LEU A 63 -13.01 -4.82 1.51
C LEU A 63 -13.87 -5.03 2.77
N ILE A 64 -14.89 -4.19 2.97
CA ILE A 64 -15.85 -4.33 4.08
C ILE A 64 -16.52 -5.70 4.06
N CYS A 65 -17.00 -6.15 2.90
CA CYS A 65 -17.69 -7.43 2.76
C CYS A 65 -16.72 -8.61 2.99
N TYR A 66 -15.46 -8.54 2.55
CA TYR A 66 -14.47 -9.58 2.84
C TYR A 66 -14.15 -9.69 4.34
N HIS A 67 -14.03 -8.57 5.05
CA HIS A 67 -13.84 -8.61 6.50
C HIS A 67 -15.07 -9.21 7.21
N ARG A 68 -16.30 -8.89 6.78
CA ARG A 68 -17.52 -9.52 7.31
C ARG A 68 -17.55 -11.03 7.07
N ALA A 69 -17.17 -11.48 5.87
CA ALA A 69 -17.06 -12.91 5.59
C ALA A 69 -16.01 -13.59 6.50
N ASN A 70 -14.89 -12.92 6.76
CA ASN A 70 -13.83 -13.41 7.64
C ASN A 70 -14.21 -13.39 9.14
N THR A 71 -15.07 -12.48 9.60
CA THR A 71 -15.58 -12.53 10.99
C THR A 71 -16.57 -13.67 11.19
N ILE A 72 -17.36 -14.02 10.16
CA ILE A 72 -18.28 -15.16 10.21
C ILE A 72 -17.50 -16.49 10.15
N ARG A 73 -16.52 -16.60 9.24
CA ARG A 73 -15.65 -17.79 9.12
C ARG A 73 -14.18 -17.38 9.01
N PRO A 74 -13.48 -17.28 10.15
CA PRO A 74 -12.06 -16.95 10.18
C PRO A 74 -11.19 -17.99 9.50
N GLY A 75 -10.12 -17.55 8.84
CA GLY A 75 -9.07 -18.42 8.32
C GLY A 75 -9.36 -19.07 6.97
N ALA A 76 -10.44 -18.70 6.28
CA ALA A 76 -10.67 -19.16 4.91
C ALA A 76 -9.75 -18.37 3.94
N PRO A 77 -8.96 -19.07 3.10
CA PRO A 77 -7.93 -18.43 2.26
C PRO A 77 -8.52 -17.48 1.22
N GLN A 78 -9.73 -17.75 0.75
CA GLN A 78 -10.45 -16.91 -0.21
C GLN A 78 -10.76 -15.51 0.33
N TYR A 79 -11.05 -15.36 1.64
CA TYR A 79 -11.30 -14.05 2.24
C TYR A 79 -10.00 -13.30 2.48
N ILE A 80 -8.96 -13.98 2.95
CA ILE A 80 -7.64 -13.37 3.16
C ILE A 80 -7.07 -12.88 1.82
N ARG A 81 -7.21 -13.66 0.75
CA ARG A 81 -6.84 -13.26 -0.61
C ARG A 81 -7.66 -12.08 -1.09
N GLY A 82 -8.97 -12.11 -0.87
CA GLY A 82 -9.89 -11.01 -1.22
C GLY A 82 -9.56 -9.70 -0.51
N ILE A 83 -9.25 -9.76 0.80
CA ILE A 83 -8.81 -8.63 1.61
C ILE A 83 -7.55 -8.01 1.01
N LYS A 84 -6.48 -8.79 0.82
CA LYS A 84 -5.23 -8.30 0.23
C LYS A 84 -5.43 -7.71 -1.17
N LYS A 85 -6.29 -8.34 -1.98
CA LYS A 85 -6.63 -7.90 -3.34
C LYS A 85 -7.40 -6.57 -3.32
N ALA A 86 -8.31 -6.38 -2.37
CA ALA A 86 -9.07 -5.13 -2.21
C ALA A 86 -8.21 -4.02 -1.58
N GLU A 87 -7.38 -4.33 -0.57
CA GLU A 87 -6.41 -3.40 0.04
C GLU A 87 -5.43 -2.87 -1.01
N GLY A 88 -4.77 -3.75 -1.76
CA GLY A 88 -3.86 -3.32 -2.82
C GLY A 88 -4.54 -2.51 -3.93
N ALA A 89 -5.79 -2.84 -4.29
CA ALA A 89 -6.55 -2.05 -5.26
C ALA A 89 -6.91 -0.66 -4.72
N ILE A 90 -7.21 -0.54 -3.42
CA ILE A 90 -7.43 0.75 -2.75
C ILE A 90 -6.13 1.54 -2.68
N GLU A 91 -5.03 0.93 -2.26
CA GLU A 91 -3.71 1.56 -2.18
C GLU A 91 -3.27 2.11 -3.55
N ASN A 92 -3.42 1.30 -4.60
CA ASN A 92 -3.18 1.70 -5.99
C ASN A 92 -4.11 2.83 -6.44
N SER A 93 -5.36 2.85 -5.99
CA SER A 93 -6.36 3.87 -6.38
C SER A 93 -6.20 5.19 -5.62
N ILE A 94 -5.79 5.16 -4.36
CA ILE A 94 -5.55 6.36 -3.56
C ILE A 94 -4.23 7.02 -4.00
N GLY A 95 -3.33 6.26 -4.63
CA GLY A 95 -2.02 6.78 -5.02
C GLY A 95 -1.22 7.19 -3.79
N VAL A 96 -1.49 6.60 -2.61
CA VAL A 96 -0.56 6.68 -1.49
C VAL A 96 0.67 5.95 -1.96
N SER A 97 1.65 6.76 -2.30
CA SER A 97 2.99 6.40 -2.68
C SER A 97 3.62 5.37 -1.74
N ASP A 98 3.38 4.09 -2.01
CA ASP A 98 4.47 3.11 -2.01
C ASP A 98 5.32 3.24 -3.28
N SER A 99 5.09 4.29 -4.08
CA SER A 99 6.18 4.96 -4.77
C SER A 99 7.15 5.57 -3.74
N ASN A 100 8.09 4.74 -3.28
CA ASN A 100 9.48 5.16 -3.20
C ASN A 100 10.02 5.51 -4.61
N ILE A 101 9.33 6.38 -5.35
CA ILE A 101 9.97 7.25 -6.33
C ILE A 101 10.47 8.45 -5.52
N CYS A 102 11.50 8.18 -4.72
CA CYS A 102 12.27 9.21 -4.09
C CYS A 102 13.41 9.59 -5.05
N PHE A 103 13.10 10.38 -6.08
CA PHE A 103 14.12 11.18 -6.74
C PHE A 103 14.33 12.47 -5.93
N ARG A 104 15.23 12.40 -4.94
CA ARG A 104 16.12 13.49 -4.52
C ARG A 104 17.06 13.01 -3.42
N GLY A 105 18.36 13.00 -3.72
CA GLY A 105 19.37 13.05 -2.67
C GLY A 105 20.65 12.24 -2.86
N PHE A 106 21.24 12.16 -4.06
CA PHE A 106 22.69 11.90 -4.17
C PHE A 106 23.35 12.89 -5.12
N GLN A 107 23.66 14.08 -4.60
CA GLN A 107 24.81 14.83 -5.07
C GLN A 107 26.07 14.25 -4.41
N ARG A 108 26.81 13.40 -5.14
CA ARG A 108 28.24 13.58 -5.47
C ARG A 108 28.93 12.26 -5.87
N ARG A 109 29.28 12.22 -7.16
CA ARG A 109 30.52 11.71 -7.77
C ARG A 109 30.75 10.18 -7.82
N SER A 110 30.13 9.55 -8.81
CA SER A 110 30.81 8.56 -9.65
C SER A 110 30.66 8.93 -11.14
N ARG A 111 31.55 8.42 -11.97
CA ARG A 111 32.09 9.07 -13.19
C ARG A 111 31.34 8.76 -14.50
N THR A 112 30.08 8.31 -14.41
CA THR A 112 29.27 7.83 -15.56
C THR A 112 28.00 8.66 -15.83
N ASP A 113 27.71 9.66 -15.01
CA ASP A 113 26.51 10.53 -15.11
C ASP A 113 26.54 11.59 -16.24
N SER A 114 27.35 11.42 -17.30
CA SER A 114 27.52 12.48 -18.31
C SER A 114 26.36 12.64 -19.30
N TYR A 115 25.25 11.91 -19.17
CA TYR A 115 24.16 12.00 -20.15
C TYR A 115 22.83 12.52 -19.62
N LEU A 116 22.63 12.72 -18.30
CA LEU A 116 21.30 13.07 -17.79
C LEU A 116 21.32 14.02 -16.58
N CYS A 117 21.48 15.33 -16.81
CA CYS A 117 20.63 16.37 -16.21
C CYS A 117 21.11 17.80 -16.54
N LYS A 118 20.16 18.69 -16.85
CA LYS A 118 20.03 19.98 -16.14
C LYS A 118 18.72 20.72 -16.47
N ASP A 119 18.12 21.19 -15.39
CA ASP A 119 17.27 22.38 -15.20
C ASP A 119 15.86 22.41 -15.81
N ALA A 120 14.84 22.57 -14.94
CA ALA A 120 14.08 23.83 -14.85
C ALA A 120 13.09 23.81 -13.66
N GLN A 121 13.08 24.91 -12.92
CA GLN A 121 12.09 25.27 -11.91
C GLN A 121 10.92 26.05 -12.56
N ASN A 122 9.81 26.07 -11.81
CA ASN A 122 8.70 27.05 -11.82
C ASN A 122 7.62 26.93 -12.91
N GLY A 123 6.35 26.88 -12.48
CA GLY A 123 5.21 27.19 -13.32
C GLY A 123 3.87 26.70 -12.78
N THR A 124 3.05 27.64 -12.32
CA THR A 124 1.72 27.52 -11.70
C THR A 124 0.55 27.34 -12.68
N HIS A 125 -0.55 26.75 -12.17
CA HIS A 125 -1.99 27.01 -12.40
C HIS A 125 -2.88 25.90 -13.00
N GLY A 126 -3.87 25.46 -12.20
CA GLY A 126 -5.31 25.67 -12.50
C GLY A 126 -6.08 24.54 -13.22
N PRO A 127 -7.30 24.16 -12.76
CA PRO A 127 -7.94 22.88 -13.11
C PRO A 127 -9.08 22.98 -14.15
N VAL A 128 -9.39 21.87 -14.84
CA VAL A 128 -10.63 21.68 -15.62
C VAL A 128 -11.22 20.28 -15.39
N ALA A 129 -12.54 20.25 -15.24
CA ALA A 129 -13.40 19.24 -14.61
C ALA A 129 -13.77 17.98 -15.44
N PRO A 130 -14.33 16.92 -14.80
CA PRO A 130 -14.68 15.65 -15.44
C PRO A 130 -16.15 15.56 -15.92
N ARG A 131 -16.40 14.63 -16.86
CA ARG A 131 -17.75 14.25 -17.38
C ARG A 131 -18.36 13.08 -16.59
N LYS A 132 -19.69 13.11 -16.42
CA LYS A 132 -20.55 12.16 -15.66
C LYS A 132 -20.95 10.91 -16.48
N PRO A 133 -21.37 9.84 -15.78
CA PRO A 133 -22.75 9.30 -15.87
C PRO A 133 -23.33 9.15 -14.44
N GLY A 134 -24.59 8.90 -14.12
CA GLY A 134 -25.84 8.51 -14.76
C GLY A 134 -26.74 8.05 -13.59
N THR A 135 -27.98 8.50 -13.55
CA THR A 135 -29.05 8.31 -12.53
C THR A 135 -29.28 6.84 -12.08
N ARG A 136 -29.90 6.45 -10.95
CA ARG A 136 -30.83 7.02 -9.94
C ARG A 136 -30.98 5.93 -8.85
N ASP A 137 -31.02 6.27 -7.57
CA ASP A 137 -31.98 5.70 -6.61
C ASP A 137 -31.99 6.48 -5.28
N SER A 138 -33.14 6.42 -4.61
CA SER A 138 -33.63 7.33 -3.55
C SER A 138 -33.25 6.87 -2.13
N PRO A 139 -33.16 7.77 -1.13
CA PRO A 139 -32.59 7.44 0.18
C PRO A 139 -33.61 6.81 1.15
N ARG A 140 -33.24 5.70 1.78
CA ARG A 140 -33.88 5.17 3.01
C ARG A 140 -33.29 5.90 4.22
N LYS A 141 -34.16 6.43 5.08
CA LYS A 141 -33.80 7.11 6.34
C LYS A 141 -33.35 6.08 7.39
N HIS A 142 -32.14 6.20 7.92
CA HIS A 142 -31.73 5.59 9.18
C HIS A 142 -31.30 6.67 10.20
N TYR A 143 -31.71 6.46 11.44
CA TYR A 143 -31.53 7.36 12.58
C TYR A 143 -30.04 7.43 13.00
N SER A 144 -29.48 8.63 12.98
CA SER A 144 -28.08 8.95 13.34
C SER A 144 -27.84 8.97 14.86
N GLN A 145 -26.87 8.20 15.34
CA GLN A 145 -26.19 8.48 16.61
C GLN A 145 -25.05 9.45 16.33
N LYS A 146 -25.19 10.72 16.74
CA LYS A 146 -24.14 11.73 16.56
C LYS A 146 -22.91 11.39 17.41
N HIS A 147 -21.82 11.00 16.76
CA HIS A 147 -20.54 10.77 17.42
C HIS A 147 -19.84 12.09 17.77
N PRO A 148 -18.98 12.13 18.82
CA PRO A 148 -18.25 13.34 19.19
C PRO A 148 -17.35 13.81 18.05
N PRO A 149 -17.23 15.13 17.78
CA PRO A 149 -16.50 15.65 16.62
C PRO A 149 -15.01 15.31 16.63
N LYS A 150 -14.41 15.12 17.82
CA LYS A 150 -13.02 14.66 17.97
C LYS A 150 -12.84 13.21 17.51
N THR A 151 -13.82 12.35 17.77
CA THR A 151 -13.82 10.95 17.35
C THR A 151 -14.00 10.85 15.84
N VAL A 152 -14.91 11.63 15.28
CA VAL A 152 -15.15 11.71 13.82
C VAL A 152 -13.89 12.21 13.10
N ARG A 153 -13.20 13.24 13.62
CA ARG A 153 -11.94 13.75 13.06
C ARG A 153 -10.82 12.71 13.03
N ASN A 154 -10.63 11.98 14.13
CA ASN A 154 -9.57 10.97 14.21
C ASN A 154 -9.84 9.74 13.32
N LEU A 155 -11.09 9.48 12.97
CA LEU A 155 -11.48 8.32 12.15
C LEU A 155 -11.55 8.65 10.66
N LEU A 156 -11.93 9.88 10.30
CA LEU A 156 -11.98 10.32 8.91
C LEU A 156 -10.63 10.84 8.39
N GLY A 157 -9.72 11.26 9.27
CA GLY A 157 -8.41 11.76 8.87
C GLY A 157 -8.53 12.96 7.93
N GLU A 158 -7.97 12.85 6.73
CA GLU A 158 -8.02 13.89 5.68
C GLU A 158 -9.45 14.17 5.19
N LEU A 159 -10.32 13.15 5.16
CA LEU A 159 -11.73 13.27 4.77
C LEU A 159 -12.59 14.07 5.77
N TYR A 160 -12.05 14.38 6.95
CA TYR A 160 -12.74 15.24 7.92
C TYR A 160 -12.91 16.68 7.39
N GLY A 161 -11.97 17.15 6.56
CA GLY A 161 -12.07 18.45 5.90
C GLY A 161 -13.29 18.51 4.98
N ASP A 162 -13.49 17.44 4.21
CA ASP A 162 -14.64 17.29 3.30
C ASP A 162 -15.95 17.13 4.06
N TRP A 163 -15.96 16.38 5.16
CA TRP A 163 -17.13 16.28 6.05
C TRP A 163 -17.60 17.65 6.52
N LYS A 164 -16.67 18.49 7.00
CA LYS A 164 -16.96 19.85 7.45
C LYS A 164 -17.39 20.77 6.31
N TYR A 165 -16.81 20.61 5.12
CA TYR A 165 -17.17 21.37 3.93
C TYR A 165 -18.59 21.03 3.45
N LEU A 166 -18.95 19.75 3.39
CA LEU A 166 -20.29 19.28 3.03
C LEU A 166 -21.34 19.67 4.06
N GLU A 167 -21.01 19.59 5.35
CA GLU A 167 -21.86 20.10 6.45
C GLU A 167 -22.05 21.62 6.35
N GLY A 168 -21.00 22.35 5.97
CA GLY A 168 -21.06 23.80 5.69
C GLY A 168 -22.00 24.15 4.55
N ILE A 169 -21.96 23.39 3.44
CA ILE A 169 -22.86 23.57 2.28
C ILE A 169 -24.34 23.38 2.67
N LEU A 170 -24.62 22.49 3.63
CA LEU A 170 -25.99 22.21 4.10
C LEU A 170 -26.49 23.24 5.12
N ASN A 171 -25.58 23.85 5.89
CA ASN A 171 -25.88 24.82 6.94
C ASN A 171 -25.91 26.29 6.46
N ASP A 172 -25.35 26.61 5.29
CA ASP A 172 -25.35 27.98 4.75
C ASP A 172 -26.77 28.43 4.33
N GLU A 173 -27.43 29.17 5.22
CA GLU A 173 -28.77 29.73 4.97
C GLU A 173 -28.78 30.87 3.93
N GLU A 174 -27.68 31.59 3.72
CA GLU A 174 -27.64 32.74 2.81
C GLU A 174 -27.69 32.34 1.33
N GLN A 175 -27.23 31.14 0.97
CA GLN A 175 -27.34 30.62 -0.40
C GLN A 175 -28.74 30.03 -0.71
N ARG A 176 -29.60 29.82 0.30
CA ARG A 176 -30.95 29.24 0.15
C ARG A 176 -31.90 30.07 -0.72
N LYS A 177 -31.63 31.37 -0.91
CA LYS A 177 -32.51 32.27 -1.68
C LYS A 177 -32.06 32.52 -3.12
N ALA A 178 -30.79 32.26 -3.48
CA ALA A 178 -30.21 32.79 -4.71
C ALA A 178 -30.24 31.84 -5.94
N ARG A 179 -30.40 30.52 -5.79
CA ARG A 179 -30.33 29.57 -6.93
C ARG A 179 -31.33 28.42 -6.82
N ARG A 180 -32.62 28.69 -7.04
CA ARG A 180 -33.67 27.65 -7.10
C ARG A 180 -33.58 26.89 -8.42
N GLY A 181 -32.85 25.77 -8.42
CA GLY A 181 -32.76 24.84 -9.55
C GLY A 181 -31.54 23.92 -9.45
N GLN A 182 -30.34 24.49 -9.39
CA GLN A 182 -29.08 23.73 -9.22
C GLN A 182 -28.77 23.40 -7.75
N SER A 183 -29.39 24.12 -6.81
CA SER A 183 -29.17 23.94 -5.37
C SER A 183 -29.66 22.58 -4.84
N GLU A 184 -30.73 22.00 -5.39
CA GLU A 184 -31.28 20.72 -4.92
C GLU A 184 -30.38 19.52 -5.27
N HIS A 185 -29.78 19.51 -6.46
CA HIS A 185 -28.88 18.42 -6.85
C HIS A 185 -27.56 18.44 -6.07
N ILE A 186 -27.03 19.63 -5.80
CA ILE A 186 -25.82 19.81 -4.99
C ILE A 186 -26.09 19.40 -3.54
N LYS A 187 -27.24 19.75 -2.98
CA LYS A 187 -27.68 19.26 -1.66
C LYS A 187 -27.79 17.74 -1.63
N ALA A 188 -28.44 17.13 -2.61
CA ALA A 188 -28.58 15.68 -2.66
C ALA A 188 -27.21 14.96 -2.77
N LEU A 189 -26.23 15.56 -3.45
CA LEU A 189 -24.87 15.04 -3.50
C LEU A 189 -24.13 15.24 -2.17
N ALA A 190 -24.31 16.39 -1.52
CA ALA A 190 -23.72 16.66 -0.21
C ALA A 190 -24.30 15.76 0.89
N GLU A 191 -25.61 15.52 0.88
CA GLU A 191 -26.28 14.57 1.77
C GLU A 191 -25.78 13.15 1.54
N LYS A 192 -25.65 12.72 0.27
CA LYS A 192 -25.08 11.40 -0.06
C LYS A 192 -23.62 11.27 0.41
N GLY A 193 -22.82 12.32 0.23
CA GLY A 193 -21.44 12.36 0.71
C GLY A 193 -21.34 12.30 2.23
N LEU A 194 -22.20 13.01 2.96
CA LEU A 194 -22.25 12.94 4.42
C LEU A 194 -22.71 11.58 4.93
N VAL A 195 -23.74 10.98 4.34
CA VAL A 195 -24.20 9.63 4.71
C VAL A 195 -23.08 8.61 4.52
N TYR A 196 -22.37 8.68 3.38
CA TYR A 196 -21.22 7.81 3.13
C TYR A 196 -20.10 7.99 4.18
N LEU A 197 -19.78 9.23 4.56
CA LEU A 197 -18.76 9.51 5.58
C LEU A 197 -19.24 9.08 6.99
N GLU A 198 -20.53 9.21 7.29
CA GLU A 198 -21.13 8.71 8.54
C GLU A 198 -21.10 7.18 8.60
N ASP A 199 -21.48 6.48 7.53
CA ASP A 199 -21.40 5.01 7.42
C ASP A 199 -19.95 4.52 7.58
N ARG A 200 -18.99 5.24 7.00
CA ARG A 200 -17.56 4.99 7.19
C ARG A 200 -17.16 5.17 8.66
N THR A 201 -17.56 6.27 9.31
CA THR A 201 -17.22 6.48 10.72
C THR A 201 -17.82 5.42 11.64
N THR A 202 -19.09 5.06 11.44
CA THR A 202 -19.77 4.03 12.24
C THR A 202 -19.11 2.66 12.05
N PHE A 203 -18.70 2.31 10.83
CA PHE A 203 -17.91 1.11 10.55
C PHE A 203 -16.59 1.09 11.33
N TRP A 204 -15.80 2.17 11.28
CA TRP A 204 -14.52 2.24 12.00
C TRP A 204 -14.69 2.31 13.53
N VAL A 205 -15.77 2.90 14.02
CA VAL A 205 -16.15 2.84 15.45
C VAL A 205 -16.48 1.40 15.85
N GLN A 206 -17.22 0.66 15.02
CA GLN A 206 -17.59 -0.74 15.29
C GLN A 206 -16.38 -1.68 15.23
N GLN A 207 -15.45 -1.48 14.29
CA GLN A 207 -14.22 -2.28 14.22
C GLN A 207 -13.29 -2.01 15.41
N ARG A 208 -13.34 -0.79 15.98
CA ARG A 208 -12.62 -0.41 17.20
C ARG A 208 -13.40 -0.65 18.50
N ALA A 209 -14.65 -1.08 18.46
CA ALA A 209 -15.41 -1.39 19.65
C ALA A 209 -14.96 -2.76 20.19
N PRO A 210 -14.33 -2.83 21.38
CA PRO A 210 -14.04 -4.11 22.00
C PRO A 210 -15.37 -4.77 22.37
N THR A 211 -15.44 -6.07 22.05
CA THR A 211 -16.44 -7.00 22.57
C THR A 211 -16.88 -6.64 23.98
N SER A 212 -18.20 -6.51 24.16
CA SER A 212 -18.84 -6.26 25.45
C SER A 212 -18.29 -7.16 26.55
N ALA A 213 -17.80 -6.50 27.62
CA ALA A 213 -17.81 -6.99 29.00
C ALA A 213 -17.31 -8.43 29.22
N VAL A 214 -15.99 -8.58 29.26
CA VAL A 214 -15.38 -9.31 30.38
C VAL A 214 -14.65 -8.27 31.23
N LYS A 215 -15.33 -7.79 32.28
CA LYS A 215 -14.66 -7.19 33.43
C LYS A 215 -13.92 -8.31 34.14
N SER A 216 -12.66 -8.53 33.77
CA SER A 216 -11.66 -9.21 34.59
C SER A 216 -10.37 -8.42 34.46
N GLY A 217 -9.80 -8.01 35.60
CA GLY A 217 -8.84 -6.92 35.71
C GLY A 217 -7.80 -6.84 34.59
N VAL A 218 -7.82 -5.74 33.84
CA VAL A 218 -6.77 -5.37 32.89
C VAL A 218 -5.50 -5.16 33.71
N GLY A 219 -4.57 -6.10 33.61
CA GLY A 219 -3.27 -5.99 34.24
C GLY A 219 -2.54 -4.76 33.72
N ARG A 220 -1.83 -4.05 34.59
CA ARG A 220 -0.99 -2.87 34.26
C ARG A 220 -0.03 -3.11 33.08
N SER A 221 0.31 -4.38 32.81
CA SER A 221 1.11 -4.86 31.69
C SER A 221 0.43 -4.68 30.32
N GLU A 222 -0.87 -4.98 30.19
CA GLU A 222 -1.59 -4.96 28.91
C GLU A 222 -1.81 -3.53 28.40
N ALA A 223 -2.11 -2.60 29.32
CA ALA A 223 -2.14 -1.17 29.03
C ALA A 223 -0.76 -0.64 28.58
N SER A 224 0.32 -1.14 29.19
CA SER A 224 1.71 -0.76 28.85
C SER A 224 2.11 -1.22 27.43
N VAL A 225 1.68 -2.40 27.00
CA VAL A 225 1.93 -2.91 25.64
C VAL A 225 1.14 -2.09 24.61
N SER A 226 -0.14 -1.80 24.87
CA SER A 226 -0.97 -1.00 23.98
C SER A 226 -0.38 0.40 23.74
N GLU A 227 0.14 1.05 24.78
CA GLU A 227 0.83 2.35 24.63
C GLU A 227 2.03 2.28 23.69
N ILE A 228 2.84 1.22 23.79
CA ILE A 228 4.03 1.04 22.96
C ILE A 228 3.64 0.84 21.49
N LEU A 229 2.63 0.01 21.23
CA LEU A 229 2.11 -0.21 19.88
C LEU A 229 1.53 1.08 19.27
N THR A 230 0.79 1.88 20.06
CA THR A 230 0.30 3.18 19.57
C THR A 230 1.44 4.14 19.25
N THR A 231 2.52 4.13 20.03
CA THR A 231 3.69 4.97 19.77
C THR A 231 4.43 4.52 18.51
N ILE A 232 4.58 3.21 18.29
CA ILE A 232 5.15 2.64 17.06
C ILE A 232 4.35 3.11 15.83
N HIS A 233 3.02 3.02 15.89
CA HIS A 233 2.17 3.43 14.79
C HIS A 233 2.29 4.93 14.49
N GLN A 234 2.33 5.79 15.53
CA GLN A 234 2.56 7.23 15.36
C GLN A 234 3.92 7.53 14.71
N ILE A 235 4.97 6.80 15.11
CA ILE A 235 6.30 6.93 14.49
C ILE A 235 6.24 6.54 13.01
N GLN A 236 5.61 5.42 12.68
CA GLN A 236 5.47 4.97 11.29
C GLN A 236 4.71 5.99 10.44
N GLN A 237 3.59 6.51 10.95
CA GLN A 237 2.82 7.55 10.28
C GLN A 237 3.66 8.80 10.03
N ALA A 238 4.33 9.32 11.07
CA ALA A 238 5.19 10.50 10.94
C ALA A 238 6.37 10.27 9.99
N GLN A 239 6.92 9.06 9.92
CA GLN A 239 7.95 8.69 8.93
C GLN A 239 7.39 8.66 7.50
N GLY A 240 6.15 8.20 7.30
CA GLY A 240 5.44 8.29 6.02
C GLY A 240 5.22 9.73 5.57
N GLU A 241 5.00 10.65 6.51
CA GLU A 241 4.91 12.10 6.27
C GLU A 241 6.30 12.78 6.10
N GLY A 242 7.40 12.01 6.14
CA GLY A 242 8.77 12.51 5.99
C GLY A 242 9.38 13.16 7.25
N GLN A 243 8.70 13.10 8.40
CA GLN A 243 9.13 13.75 9.65
C GLN A 243 10.14 12.90 10.45
N PHE A 244 11.23 12.47 9.81
CA PHE A 244 12.18 11.51 10.40
C PHE A 244 12.88 12.00 11.67
N LEU A 245 13.30 13.27 11.72
CA LEU A 245 14.02 13.84 12.86
C LEU A 245 13.18 13.87 14.14
N GLU A 246 11.88 14.18 14.01
CA GLU A 246 10.96 14.27 15.14
C GLU A 246 10.66 12.90 15.74
N THR A 247 10.71 11.85 14.91
CA THR A 247 10.47 10.47 15.34
C THR A 247 11.57 9.85 16.20
N LEU A 248 12.80 10.38 16.14
CA LEU A 248 13.95 9.81 16.86
C LEU A 248 13.76 9.84 18.37
N ARG A 249 13.34 10.99 18.93
CA ARG A 249 13.13 11.15 20.38
C ARG A 249 12.09 10.17 20.96
N PRO A 250 10.85 10.08 20.42
CA PRO A 250 9.88 9.12 20.92
C PRO A 250 10.30 7.66 20.69
N ALA A 251 10.99 7.36 19.59
CA ALA A 251 11.51 6.02 19.32
C ALA A 251 12.59 5.60 20.34
N GLU A 252 13.56 6.46 20.63
CA GLU A 252 14.61 6.22 21.63
C GLU A 252 14.04 6.09 23.05
N LYS A 253 13.04 6.92 23.40
CA LYS A 253 12.34 6.83 24.69
C LYS A 253 11.65 5.48 24.84
N THR A 254 10.95 5.02 23.79
CA THR A 254 10.28 3.72 23.76
C THR A 254 11.27 2.57 23.85
N LEU A 255 12.40 2.66 23.13
CA LEU A 255 13.47 1.68 23.20
C LEU A 255 14.05 1.56 24.61
N ASN A 256 14.30 2.69 25.28
CA ASN A 256 14.82 2.70 26.64
C ASN A 256 13.83 2.14 27.66
N ARG A 257 12.52 2.32 27.45
CA ARG A 257 11.46 1.68 28.24
C ARG A 257 11.50 0.15 28.06
N LEU A 258 11.56 -0.33 26.82
CA LEU A 258 11.62 -1.76 26.50
C LEU A 258 12.87 -2.45 27.08
N LYS A 259 14.03 -1.75 27.07
CA LYS A 259 15.28 -2.26 27.68
C LYS A 259 15.18 -2.43 29.20
N LYS A 260 14.43 -1.56 29.88
CA LYS A 260 14.28 -1.58 31.34
C LYS A 260 13.20 -2.56 31.81
N ALA A 261 12.20 -2.83 30.97
CA ALA A 261 11.11 -3.72 31.29
C ALA A 261 11.56 -5.19 31.30
N GLY A 262 11.04 -5.96 32.24
CA GLY A 262 11.20 -7.42 32.28
C GLY A 262 10.27 -8.14 31.31
N GLU A 263 10.57 -9.40 30.98
CA GLU A 263 9.73 -10.22 30.08
C GLU A 263 8.31 -10.44 30.64
N SER A 264 8.17 -10.47 31.97
CA SER A 264 6.88 -10.60 32.65
C SER A 264 6.02 -9.34 32.56
N GLU A 265 6.61 -8.19 32.27
CA GLU A 265 5.89 -6.90 32.19
C GLU A 265 5.46 -6.57 30.76
N ILE A 266 6.27 -6.94 29.78
CA ILE A 266 6.02 -6.70 28.35
C ILE A 266 6.35 -8.00 27.61
N PRO A 267 5.33 -8.81 27.28
CA PRO A 267 5.50 -9.96 26.40
C PRO A 267 6.04 -9.53 25.04
N ASP A 268 6.84 -10.40 24.40
CA ASP A 268 7.44 -10.15 23.07
C ASP A 268 8.27 -8.85 23.00
N ARG A 269 8.81 -8.37 24.13
CA ARG A 269 9.58 -7.12 24.18
C ARG A 269 10.75 -7.11 23.20
N LEU A 270 11.37 -8.26 22.95
CA LEU A 270 12.47 -8.38 21.99
C LEU A 270 12.00 -8.05 20.57
N LYS A 271 10.86 -8.61 20.13
CA LYS A 271 10.29 -8.30 18.81
C LYS A 271 9.97 -6.80 18.68
N LEU A 272 9.35 -6.22 19.72
CA LEU A 272 9.07 -4.78 19.76
C LEU A 272 10.36 -3.94 19.71
N MET A 273 11.43 -4.38 20.37
CA MET A 273 12.75 -3.74 20.28
C MET A 273 13.32 -3.81 18.86
N GLY A 274 13.18 -4.94 18.16
CA GLY A 274 13.56 -5.09 16.76
C GLY A 274 12.85 -4.08 15.87
N THR A 275 11.51 -3.99 15.99
CA THR A 275 10.70 -3.00 15.26
C THR A 275 11.15 -1.57 15.54
N ILE A 276 11.37 -1.20 16.80
CA ILE A 276 11.85 0.15 17.15
C ILE A 276 13.26 0.40 16.61
N HIS A 277 14.15 -0.58 16.67
CA HIS A 277 15.48 -0.48 16.06
C HIS A 277 15.40 -0.26 14.55
N SER A 278 14.48 -0.92 13.85
CA SER A 278 14.22 -0.64 12.45
C SER A 278 13.80 0.81 12.22
N LEU A 279 12.84 1.32 12.99
CA LEU A 279 12.30 2.67 12.79
C LEU A 279 13.37 3.74 13.05
N ILE A 280 14.18 3.57 14.09
CA ILE A 280 15.33 4.46 14.37
C ILE A 280 16.36 4.35 13.23
N GLY A 281 16.63 3.13 12.75
CA GLY A 281 17.54 2.89 11.63
C GLY A 281 17.07 3.60 10.36
N SER A 282 15.79 3.50 10.01
CA SER A 282 15.18 4.17 8.86
C SER A 282 15.28 5.70 9.01
N ALA A 283 14.93 6.25 10.17
CA ALA A 283 15.07 7.69 10.42
C ALA A 283 16.52 8.18 10.29
N HIS A 284 17.50 7.41 10.79
CA HIS A 284 18.91 7.74 10.60
C HIS A 284 19.39 7.60 9.16
N CYS A 285 18.86 6.63 8.42
CA CYS A 285 19.13 6.46 7.00
C CYS A 285 18.69 7.73 6.25
N GLU A 286 17.45 8.15 6.44
CA GLU A 286 16.89 9.31 5.75
C GLU A 286 17.50 10.65 6.17
N THR A 287 17.94 10.76 7.42
CA THR A 287 18.68 11.94 7.91
C THR A 287 20.17 11.93 7.57
N GLY A 288 20.64 10.91 6.85
CA GLY A 288 22.02 10.80 6.36
C GLY A 288 23.04 10.27 7.38
N ASN A 289 22.63 9.91 8.59
CA ASN A 289 23.50 9.28 9.58
C ASN A 289 23.61 7.76 9.33
N LEU A 290 24.31 7.39 8.26
CA LEU A 290 24.41 6.02 7.78
C LEU A 290 25.11 5.07 8.78
N THR A 291 26.01 5.60 9.61
CA THR A 291 26.70 4.82 10.64
C THR A 291 25.73 4.37 11.73
N SER A 292 24.89 5.28 12.24
CA SER A 292 23.86 4.93 13.21
C SER A 292 22.78 4.04 12.60
N ALA A 293 22.37 4.32 11.35
CA ALA A 293 21.41 3.49 10.62
C ALA A 293 21.89 2.02 10.52
N SER A 294 23.15 1.82 10.11
CA SER A 294 23.77 0.49 10.02
C SER A 294 23.76 -0.24 11.37
N LYS A 295 24.14 0.44 12.46
CA LYS A 295 24.14 -0.15 13.81
C LYS A 295 22.74 -0.59 14.23
N HIS A 296 21.73 0.24 14.00
CA HIS A 296 20.36 -0.06 14.40
C HIS A 296 19.75 -1.20 13.57
N HIS A 297 19.96 -1.24 12.27
CA HIS A 297 19.52 -2.38 11.46
C HIS A 297 20.30 -3.67 11.75
N GLN A 298 21.56 -3.59 12.21
CA GLN A 298 22.28 -4.77 12.72
C GLN A 298 21.66 -5.30 14.02
N TYR A 299 21.28 -4.43 14.96
CA TYR A 299 20.59 -4.86 16.18
C TYR A 299 19.24 -5.50 15.86
N ASP A 300 18.48 -4.90 14.95
CA ASP A 300 17.23 -5.45 14.46
C ASP A 300 17.41 -6.84 13.83
N LEU A 301 18.42 -7.03 12.97
CA LEU A 301 18.76 -8.34 12.42
C LEU A 301 19.14 -9.37 13.50
N GLN A 302 19.94 -8.97 14.48
CA GLN A 302 20.32 -9.84 15.60
C GLN A 302 19.11 -10.27 16.44
N ILE A 303 18.20 -9.35 16.71
CA ILE A 303 16.96 -9.63 17.42
C ILE A 303 16.05 -10.55 16.60
N ALA A 304 15.92 -10.30 15.30
CA ALA A 304 15.15 -11.17 14.41
C ALA A 304 15.69 -12.60 14.39
N ASP A 305 17.02 -12.77 14.34
CA ASP A 305 17.68 -14.07 14.47
C ASP A 305 17.41 -14.71 15.84
N GLN A 306 17.47 -13.95 16.95
CA GLN A 306 17.17 -14.45 18.29
C GLN A 306 15.71 -14.90 18.46
N CYS A 307 14.78 -14.18 17.82
CA CYS A 307 13.35 -14.47 17.88
C CYS A 307 12.90 -15.52 16.85
N ASN A 308 13.80 -16.00 15.98
CA ASN A 308 13.48 -16.80 14.79
C ASN A 308 12.38 -16.17 13.92
N ASP A 309 12.38 -14.84 13.82
CA ASP A 309 11.39 -14.07 13.07
C ASP A 309 11.90 -13.84 11.64
N LEU A 310 11.39 -14.63 10.69
CA LEU A 310 11.83 -14.59 9.29
C LEU A 310 11.42 -13.30 8.58
N GLU A 311 10.28 -12.71 8.95
CA GLU A 311 9.78 -11.47 8.36
C GLU A 311 10.62 -10.28 8.83
N ALA A 312 10.86 -10.19 10.14
CA ALA A 312 11.76 -9.17 10.71
C ALA A 312 13.19 -9.32 10.15
N LYS A 313 13.65 -10.55 9.93
CA LYS A 313 14.97 -10.83 9.33
C LYS A 313 15.03 -10.36 7.88
N SER A 314 13.99 -10.61 7.08
CA SER A 314 13.88 -10.13 5.71
C SER A 314 13.97 -8.59 5.67
N ARG A 315 13.13 -7.93 6.47
CA ARG A 315 13.08 -6.45 6.61
C ARG A 315 14.42 -5.86 7.04
N ALA A 316 15.11 -6.48 8.00
CA ALA A 316 16.41 -6.01 8.48
C ALA A 316 17.50 -6.14 7.41
N LEU A 317 17.50 -7.22 6.62
CA LEU A 317 18.44 -7.42 5.51
C LEU A 317 18.25 -6.38 4.39
N ASP A 318 17.01 -6.03 4.06
CA ASP A 318 16.71 -4.97 3.08
C ASP A 318 17.26 -3.63 3.53
N ASN A 319 16.95 -3.26 4.77
CA ASN A 319 17.39 -1.98 5.30
C ASN A 319 18.91 -1.89 5.41
N LEU A 320 19.59 -2.98 5.78
CA LEU A 320 21.05 -3.04 5.74
C LEU A 320 21.59 -2.92 4.31
N ALA A 321 20.96 -3.57 3.34
CA ALA A 321 21.36 -3.45 1.93
C ALA A 321 21.22 -2.01 1.43
N ARG A 322 20.09 -1.35 1.73
CA ARG A 322 19.86 0.08 1.42
C ARG A 322 20.93 0.98 2.03
N VAL A 323 21.27 0.79 3.31
CA VAL A 323 22.35 1.55 3.96
C VAL A 323 23.70 1.28 3.30
N HIS A 324 23.99 0.04 2.93
CA HIS A 324 25.23 -0.30 2.21
C HIS A 324 25.30 0.34 0.83
N ILE A 325 24.20 0.36 0.07
CA ILE A 325 24.12 1.06 -1.23
C ILE A 325 24.41 2.55 -1.04
N ARG A 326 23.79 3.21 -0.05
CA ARG A 326 24.06 4.63 0.26
C ARG A 326 25.48 4.90 0.75
N CYS A 327 26.20 3.87 1.20
CA CYS A 327 27.62 3.96 1.56
C CYS A 327 28.55 3.54 0.42
N GLU A 328 28.03 3.28 -0.79
CA GLU A 328 28.79 2.76 -1.95
C GLU A 328 29.48 1.40 -1.66
N LYS A 329 28.94 0.64 -0.70
CA LYS A 329 29.44 -0.69 -0.30
C LYS A 329 28.64 -1.79 -1.00
N TYR A 330 28.64 -1.76 -2.33
CA TYR A 330 27.82 -2.65 -3.16
C TYR A 330 28.05 -4.15 -2.90
N SER A 331 29.31 -4.57 -2.66
CA SER A 331 29.64 -5.95 -2.29
C SER A 331 28.95 -6.42 -1.00
N SER A 332 28.79 -5.51 -0.03
CA SER A 332 28.07 -5.81 1.22
C SER A 332 26.56 -5.84 1.00
N ALA A 333 26.01 -4.95 0.16
CA ALA A 333 24.61 -4.97 -0.22
C ALA A 333 24.21 -6.29 -0.90
N VAL A 334 25.01 -6.74 -1.89
CA VAL A 334 24.82 -8.04 -2.56
C VAL A 334 24.86 -9.20 -1.55
N ARG A 335 25.70 -9.14 -0.52
CA ARG A 335 25.73 -10.16 0.54
C ARG A 335 24.44 -10.18 1.35
N CYS A 336 23.89 -9.01 1.68
CA CYS A 336 22.60 -8.91 2.36
C CYS A 336 21.48 -9.51 1.50
N PHE A 337 21.40 -9.13 0.23
CA PHE A 337 20.40 -9.66 -0.70
C PHE A 337 20.52 -11.17 -0.88
N LYS A 338 21.75 -11.72 -1.02
CA LYS A 338 21.96 -13.18 -1.08
C LYS A 338 21.46 -13.91 0.16
N ARG A 339 21.62 -13.32 1.35
CA ARG A 339 21.07 -13.88 2.61
C ARG A 339 19.54 -13.80 2.65
N LYS A 340 18.94 -12.85 1.95
CA LYS A 340 17.49 -12.65 1.87
C LYS A 340 16.81 -13.59 0.86
N ILE A 341 17.50 -14.05 -0.19
CA ILE A 341 16.94 -14.99 -1.19
C ILE A 341 16.08 -16.13 -0.60
N PRO A 342 16.53 -16.90 0.41
CA PRO A 342 15.72 -17.99 0.97
C PRO A 342 14.51 -17.54 1.81
N LEU A 343 14.35 -16.23 2.05
CA LEU A 343 13.24 -15.66 2.82
C LEU A 343 12.12 -15.11 1.92
N ILE A 344 12.36 -15.01 0.61
CA ILE A 344 11.37 -14.50 -0.34
C ILE A 344 10.17 -15.45 -0.39
N GLN A 345 8.97 -14.88 -0.27
CA GLN A 345 7.72 -15.63 -0.36
C GLN A 345 6.92 -15.34 -1.64
N GLN A 346 7.23 -14.24 -2.34
CA GLN A 346 6.47 -13.76 -3.49
C GLN A 346 7.40 -13.43 -4.65
N ASP A 347 6.97 -13.73 -5.88
CA ASP A 347 7.78 -13.47 -7.07
C ASP A 347 7.99 -11.97 -7.34
N LEU A 348 7.05 -11.12 -6.91
CA LEU A 348 7.22 -9.66 -7.00
C LEU A 348 8.44 -9.17 -6.20
N GLU A 349 8.62 -9.72 -4.99
CA GLU A 349 9.78 -9.43 -4.14
C GLU A 349 11.08 -9.96 -4.78
N ALA A 350 11.01 -11.10 -5.48
CA ALA A 350 12.14 -11.62 -6.26
C ALA A 350 12.52 -10.69 -7.41
N ALA A 351 11.55 -10.13 -8.14
CA ALA A 351 11.80 -9.20 -9.23
C ALA A 351 12.58 -7.97 -8.77
N TRP A 352 12.14 -7.33 -7.69
CA TRP A 352 12.83 -6.22 -7.04
C TRP A 352 14.22 -6.61 -6.53
N LEU A 353 14.34 -7.74 -5.82
CA LEU A 353 15.61 -8.15 -5.21
C LEU A 353 16.69 -8.40 -6.27
N TYR A 354 16.34 -9.12 -7.34
CA TYR A 354 17.27 -9.40 -8.42
C TYR A 354 17.63 -8.13 -9.19
N HIS A 355 16.69 -7.20 -9.38
CA HIS A 355 16.99 -5.90 -9.97
C HIS A 355 18.02 -5.12 -9.15
N GLU A 356 17.83 -4.99 -7.84
CA GLU A 356 18.76 -4.29 -6.96
C GLU A 356 20.14 -4.97 -6.88
N MET A 357 20.18 -6.30 -6.89
CA MET A 357 21.44 -7.05 -7.02
C MET A 357 22.14 -6.78 -8.35
N GLY A 358 21.39 -6.71 -9.46
CA GLY A 358 21.94 -6.43 -10.78
C GLY A 358 22.51 -5.02 -10.88
N ARG A 359 21.83 -4.02 -10.32
CA ARG A 359 22.36 -2.65 -10.18
C ARG A 359 23.65 -2.61 -9.38
N CYS A 360 23.69 -3.29 -8.23
CA CYS A 360 24.93 -3.41 -7.46
C CYS A 360 26.05 -4.09 -8.25
N HIS A 361 25.72 -5.03 -9.15
CA HIS A 361 26.70 -5.68 -10.00
C HIS A 361 27.20 -4.78 -11.14
N LEU A 362 26.39 -3.87 -11.67
CA LEU A 362 26.85 -2.83 -12.60
C LEU A 362 27.87 -1.91 -11.94
N GLU A 363 27.58 -1.41 -10.73
CA GLU A 363 28.49 -0.54 -9.97
C GLU A 363 29.80 -1.23 -9.56
N LEU A 364 29.79 -2.56 -9.49
CA LEU A 364 30.99 -3.38 -9.25
C LEU A 364 31.71 -3.80 -10.54
N GLU A 365 31.27 -3.32 -11.70
CA GLU A 365 31.79 -3.70 -13.03
C GLU A 365 31.72 -5.23 -13.28
N HIS A 366 30.78 -5.91 -12.61
CA HIS A 366 30.52 -7.34 -12.76
C HIS A 366 29.40 -7.58 -13.77
N TYR A 367 29.56 -7.09 -14.99
CA TYR A 367 28.50 -7.02 -16.00
C TYR A 367 27.81 -8.37 -16.33
N PRO A 368 28.52 -9.51 -16.45
CA PRO A 368 27.86 -10.81 -16.66
C PRO A 368 26.93 -11.21 -15.50
N LYS A 369 27.26 -10.81 -14.26
CA LYS A 369 26.39 -11.05 -13.10
C LYS A 369 25.22 -10.08 -13.09
N ALA A 370 25.42 -8.83 -13.51
CA ALA A 370 24.34 -7.87 -13.67
C ALA A 370 23.30 -8.38 -14.68
N TYR A 371 23.76 -8.82 -15.86
CA TYR A 371 22.92 -9.44 -16.89
C TYR A 371 22.13 -10.64 -16.34
N SER A 372 22.80 -11.59 -15.67
CA SER A 372 22.11 -12.75 -15.07
C SER A 372 21.08 -12.35 -14.02
N CYS A 373 21.33 -11.31 -13.23
CA CYS A 373 20.35 -10.79 -12.27
C CYS A 373 19.17 -10.12 -12.99
N ALA A 374 19.42 -9.36 -14.05
CA ALA A 374 18.39 -8.72 -14.85
C ALA A 374 17.46 -9.75 -15.53
N GLN A 375 18.01 -10.86 -16.05
CA GLN A 375 17.21 -11.98 -16.57
C GLN A 375 16.30 -12.61 -15.51
N LYS A 376 16.81 -12.81 -14.28
CA LYS A 376 16.01 -13.36 -13.18
C LYS A 376 14.94 -12.38 -12.72
N SER A 377 15.25 -11.09 -12.68
CA SER A 377 14.28 -10.04 -12.39
C SER A 377 13.15 -10.03 -13.43
N MET A 378 13.50 -10.08 -14.71
CA MET A 378 12.56 -10.17 -15.83
C MET A 378 11.67 -11.42 -15.74
N GLN A 379 12.25 -12.58 -15.44
CA GLN A 379 11.49 -13.82 -15.30
C GLN A 379 10.46 -13.73 -14.17
N ALA A 380 10.86 -13.19 -13.01
CA ALA A 380 9.97 -13.01 -11.88
C ALA A 380 8.86 -11.99 -12.19
N ALA A 381 9.21 -10.86 -12.83
CA ALA A 381 8.25 -9.83 -13.22
C ALA A 381 7.22 -10.32 -14.25
N LYS A 382 7.65 -11.15 -15.21
CA LYS A 382 6.73 -11.82 -16.16
C LYS A 382 5.80 -12.80 -15.48
N HIS A 383 6.28 -13.52 -14.46
CA HIS A 383 5.43 -14.45 -13.71
C HIS A 383 4.34 -13.72 -12.91
N THR A 384 4.63 -12.53 -12.40
CA THR A 384 3.66 -11.68 -11.70
C THR A 384 2.85 -10.77 -12.62
N GLU A 385 3.10 -10.82 -13.94
CA GLU A 385 2.52 -9.89 -14.93
C GLU A 385 2.71 -8.41 -14.55
N ASP A 386 3.80 -8.09 -13.84
CA ASP A 386 4.08 -6.73 -13.36
C ASP A 386 4.86 -5.96 -14.43
N VAL A 387 4.16 -5.05 -15.12
CA VAL A 387 4.72 -4.30 -16.25
C VAL A 387 5.83 -3.35 -15.81
N GLY A 388 5.71 -2.74 -14.62
CA GLY A 388 6.73 -1.83 -14.08
C GLY A 388 8.06 -2.54 -13.81
N TRP A 389 8.02 -3.74 -13.22
CA TRP A 389 9.21 -4.56 -13.01
C TRP A 389 9.75 -5.16 -14.30
N GLN A 390 8.90 -5.48 -15.28
CA GLN A 390 9.35 -5.88 -16.61
C GLN A 390 10.13 -4.74 -17.29
N LEU A 391 9.61 -3.51 -17.24
CA LEU A 391 10.27 -2.32 -17.75
C LEU A 391 11.64 -2.10 -17.08
N ASN A 392 11.68 -2.11 -15.75
CA ASN A 392 12.92 -1.95 -14.97
C ASN A 392 13.95 -3.04 -15.31
N ALA A 393 13.50 -4.30 -15.44
CA ALA A 393 14.37 -5.40 -15.80
C ALA A 393 14.90 -5.31 -17.24
N GLN A 394 14.10 -4.84 -18.21
CA GLN A 394 14.58 -4.58 -19.58
C GLN A 394 15.63 -3.47 -19.61
N VAL A 395 15.40 -2.36 -18.90
CA VAL A 395 16.38 -1.28 -18.81
C VAL A 395 17.69 -1.79 -18.21
N LEU A 396 17.62 -2.61 -17.16
CA LEU A 396 18.81 -3.21 -16.55
C LEU A 396 19.53 -4.20 -17.48
N LEU A 397 18.79 -5.00 -18.26
CA LEU A 397 19.35 -5.87 -19.30
C LEU A 397 20.10 -5.05 -20.36
N ALA A 398 19.47 -3.98 -20.84
CA ALA A 398 20.04 -3.09 -21.82
C ALA A 398 21.33 -2.43 -21.31
N GLN A 399 21.31 -1.90 -20.07
CA GLN A 399 22.50 -1.34 -19.42
C GLN A 399 23.63 -2.37 -19.29
N ALA A 400 23.33 -3.60 -18.85
CA ALA A 400 24.33 -4.66 -18.76
C ALA A 400 24.94 -4.99 -20.13
N ASN A 401 24.12 -5.03 -21.19
CA ASN A 401 24.58 -5.30 -22.55
C ASN A 401 25.43 -4.15 -23.13
N VAL A 402 25.11 -2.89 -22.83
CA VAL A 402 25.96 -1.74 -23.20
C VAL A 402 27.35 -1.87 -22.60
N GLU A 403 27.45 -2.24 -21.33
CA GLU A 403 28.73 -2.41 -20.63
C GLU A 403 29.49 -3.66 -21.08
N LEU A 404 28.79 -4.69 -21.56
CA LEU A 404 29.38 -5.87 -22.18
C LEU A 404 29.89 -5.62 -23.61
N GLY A 405 29.47 -4.51 -24.24
CA GLY A 405 29.76 -4.20 -25.65
C GLY A 405 28.81 -4.85 -26.65
N GLU A 406 27.74 -5.51 -26.17
CA GLU A 406 26.73 -6.17 -26.99
C GLU A 406 25.63 -5.17 -27.40
N TYR A 407 26.00 -4.17 -28.20
CA TYR A 407 25.12 -3.05 -28.53
C TYR A 407 23.85 -3.45 -29.27
N GLY A 408 23.90 -4.50 -30.11
CA GLY A 408 22.72 -5.03 -30.79
C GLY A 408 21.65 -5.54 -29.82
N GLU A 409 22.07 -6.33 -28.82
CA GLU A 409 21.15 -6.81 -27.78
C GLU A 409 20.68 -5.69 -26.86
N ALA A 410 21.53 -4.69 -26.58
CA ALA A 410 21.14 -3.53 -25.81
C ALA A 410 20.04 -2.71 -26.50
N VAL A 411 20.11 -2.52 -27.82
CA VAL A 411 19.06 -1.84 -28.59
C VAL A 411 17.75 -2.60 -28.49
N VAL A 412 17.75 -3.92 -28.68
CA VAL A 412 16.54 -4.75 -28.56
C VAL A 412 15.91 -4.62 -27.17
N ALA A 413 16.71 -4.72 -26.11
CA ALA A 413 16.22 -4.59 -24.75
C ALA A 413 15.65 -3.18 -24.45
N PHE A 414 16.26 -2.12 -24.98
CA PHE A 414 15.72 -0.77 -24.86
C PHE A 414 14.46 -0.54 -25.72
N GLU A 415 14.33 -1.17 -26.88
CA GLU A 415 13.10 -1.12 -27.69
C GLU A 415 11.94 -1.84 -27.01
N ASP A 416 12.20 -3.01 -26.42
CA ASP A 416 11.23 -3.72 -25.58
C ASP A 416 10.80 -2.86 -24.38
N ALA A 417 11.76 -2.23 -23.70
CA ALA A 417 11.48 -1.29 -22.60
C ALA A 417 10.62 -0.12 -23.08
N LEU A 418 10.92 0.45 -24.25
CA LEU A 418 10.17 1.57 -24.80
C LEU A 418 8.72 1.18 -25.10
N CYS A 419 8.49 0.00 -25.68
CA CYS A 419 7.14 -0.51 -25.92
C CYS A 419 6.33 -0.59 -24.63
N LEU A 420 6.92 -1.16 -23.56
CA LEU A 420 6.27 -1.26 -22.26
C LEU A 420 5.96 0.11 -21.65
N ALA A 421 6.88 1.07 -21.76
CA ALA A 421 6.69 2.43 -21.26
C ALA A 421 5.59 3.19 -22.03
N GLU A 422 5.51 3.01 -23.35
CA GLU A 422 4.46 3.60 -24.19
C GLU A 422 3.08 3.01 -23.88
N ASP A 423 3.01 1.70 -23.64
CA ASP A 423 1.77 1.00 -23.26
C ASP A 423 1.22 1.50 -21.90
N GLU A 424 2.11 1.72 -20.92
CA GLU A 424 1.77 2.31 -19.61
C GLU A 424 1.57 3.82 -19.65
N ARG A 425 1.84 4.48 -20.80
CA ARG A 425 1.81 5.94 -20.98
C ARG A 425 2.76 6.68 -20.02
N ASP A 426 3.89 6.06 -19.70
CA ASP A 426 4.98 6.68 -18.95
C ASP A 426 5.87 7.48 -19.91
N GLU A 427 5.52 8.75 -20.09
CA GLU A 427 6.22 9.68 -20.99
C GLU A 427 7.66 9.97 -20.51
N ASP A 428 7.89 9.99 -19.19
CA ASP A 428 9.21 10.26 -18.61
C ASP A 428 10.16 9.08 -18.89
N ALA A 429 9.70 7.85 -18.64
CA ALA A 429 10.45 6.64 -18.98
C ALA A 429 10.68 6.53 -20.49
N SER A 430 9.64 6.75 -21.29
CA SER A 430 9.73 6.72 -22.76
C SER A 430 10.76 7.71 -23.28
N PHE A 431 10.75 8.95 -22.77
CA PHE A 431 11.73 9.98 -23.13
C PHE A 431 13.16 9.57 -22.75
N ALA A 432 13.36 9.08 -21.53
CA ALA A 432 14.67 8.63 -21.06
C ALA A 432 15.22 7.46 -21.91
N ILE A 433 14.37 6.49 -22.24
CA ILE A 433 14.74 5.31 -23.04
C ILE A 433 15.07 5.71 -24.48
N ARG A 434 14.28 6.59 -25.12
CA ARG A 434 14.60 7.11 -26.47
C ARG A 434 15.97 7.77 -26.52
N ARG A 435 16.31 8.54 -25.48
CA ARG A 435 17.64 9.17 -25.38
C ARG A 435 18.75 8.14 -25.23
N ALA A 436 18.56 7.11 -24.40
CA ALA A 436 19.51 6.02 -24.28
C ALA A 436 19.69 5.28 -25.61
N LEU A 437 18.61 5.00 -26.34
CA LEU A 437 18.63 4.35 -27.66
C LEU A 437 19.47 5.11 -28.68
N ILE A 438 19.36 6.44 -28.74
CA ILE A 438 20.17 7.26 -29.65
C ILE A 438 21.66 7.02 -29.36
N HIS A 439 22.06 7.10 -28.10
CA HIS A 439 23.46 6.92 -27.72
C HIS A 439 24.00 5.52 -27.99
N VAL A 440 23.18 4.47 -27.80
CA VAL A 440 23.61 3.09 -28.07
C VAL A 440 23.71 2.83 -29.57
N ARG A 441 22.81 3.38 -30.39
CA ARG A 441 22.85 3.24 -31.86
C ARG A 441 24.02 3.97 -32.52
N GLU A 442 24.64 4.92 -31.82
CA GLU A 442 25.83 5.65 -32.28
C GLU A 442 27.15 4.90 -32.02
N LYS A 443 27.13 3.84 -31.19
CA LYS A 443 28.28 2.97 -30.91
C LYS A 443 28.26 1.76 -31.83
#